data_AF-A0A420DLZ0-F1
#
_entry.id   AF-A0A420DLZ0-F1
#
_cell.length_a   1.000
_cell.length_b   1.000
_cell.length_c   1.000
_cell.angle_alpha   90.00
_cell.angle_beta   90.00
_cell.angle_gamma   90.00
#
_symmetry.space_group_name_H-M   'P 1'
#
loop_
_entity.id
_entity.type
_entity.pdbx_description
1 polymer ?
#
loop_
_entity_poly.entity_id
_entity_poly.type
_entity_poly.pdbx_seq_one_letter_code
_entity_poly.pdbx_strand_id
1 'polypeptide(L)'
;MITSTSAQRRATQNRAPQNKAADKAKIERYKKELEKKKEKYVSDFVNSLNVDDFQKEIISQKLHSYFEKKKTLLMTEMKSYKREELLENLDATHFLDIKDMVSEDTMIKIKDILKNKPKEKKEEKKKKKRKHKADKN
;
A
#
# COMPACT_ATOMS: atom_id res chain seq x y z
N MET A 1 -61.84 2.54 31.21
CA MET A 1 -61.98 3.02 29.82
C MET A 1 -60.62 3.51 29.35
N ILE A 2 -60.23 3.12 28.14
CA ILE A 2 -58.91 3.29 27.52
C ILE A 2 -58.87 4.59 26.70
N THR A 3 -57.65 5.08 26.48
CA THR A 3 -57.15 6.05 25.48
C THR A 3 -56.95 7.47 26.04
N SER A 4 -55.82 8.15 25.83
CA SER A 4 -54.99 8.13 24.62
C SER A 4 -53.51 8.49 24.87
N THR A 5 -52.68 7.67 24.24
CA THR A 5 -51.26 7.80 23.94
C THR A 5 -50.99 9.01 23.04
N SER A 6 -49.99 9.85 23.37
CA SER A 6 -49.34 10.74 22.39
C SER A 6 -47.82 10.71 22.54
N ALA A 7 -47.25 9.58 22.15
CA ALA A 7 -45.87 9.47 21.69
C ALA A 7 -45.79 9.89 20.20
N GLN A 8 -44.59 10.27 19.75
CA GLN A 8 -44.25 10.78 18.40
C GLN A 8 -44.81 12.20 18.11
N ARG A 9 -44.02 13.19 17.70
CA ARG A 9 -43.19 13.19 16.48
C ARG A 9 -41.97 14.12 16.65
N ARG A 10 -40.77 13.55 16.83
CA ARG A 10 -39.53 14.25 16.45
C ARG A 10 -39.48 14.24 14.93
N ALA A 11 -39.64 15.41 14.31
CA ALA A 11 -39.51 15.58 12.88
C ALA A 11 -38.05 15.30 12.45
N THR A 12 -37.76 14.05 12.12
CA THR A 12 -36.70 13.71 11.18
C THR A 12 -37.22 14.03 9.78
N GLN A 13 -36.76 15.13 9.15
CA GLN A 13 -36.61 15.23 7.69
C GLN A 13 -36.14 16.64 7.29
N ASN A 14 -34.83 16.80 7.20
CA ASN A 14 -34.20 17.68 6.21
C ASN A 14 -32.75 17.22 6.03
N ARG A 15 -32.56 16.01 5.50
CA ARG A 15 -31.27 15.57 4.98
C ARG A 15 -31.21 16.08 3.54
N ALA A 16 -30.55 17.21 3.34
CA ALA A 16 -30.31 17.79 2.02
C ALA A 16 -29.79 16.71 1.05
N PRO A 17 -30.19 16.72 -0.23
CA PRO A 17 -29.70 15.78 -1.21
C PRO A 17 -28.17 15.90 -1.28
N GLN A 18 -27.47 14.82 -0.90
CA GLN A 18 -26.01 14.74 -1.03
C GLN A 18 -25.66 15.00 -2.50
N ASN A 19 -24.84 16.03 -2.72
CA ASN A 19 -24.49 16.53 -4.05
C ASN A 19 -23.54 15.54 -4.74
N LYS A 20 -24.11 14.48 -5.34
CA LYS A 20 -23.39 13.34 -5.95
C LYS A 20 -22.33 13.78 -6.97
N ALA A 21 -22.48 14.94 -7.59
CA ALA A 21 -21.50 15.49 -8.54
C ALA A 21 -20.22 16.01 -7.85
N ALA A 22 -20.37 16.70 -6.71
CA ALA A 22 -19.23 17.19 -5.93
C ALA A 22 -18.42 16.02 -5.33
N ASP A 23 -19.08 14.93 -4.95
CA ASP A 23 -18.42 13.73 -4.44
C ASP A 23 -17.63 12.99 -5.54
N LYS A 24 -18.18 12.90 -6.76
CA LYS A 24 -17.46 12.33 -7.91
C LYS A 24 -16.18 13.11 -8.24
N ALA A 25 -16.25 14.43 -8.28
CA ALA A 25 -15.08 15.27 -8.55
C ALA A 25 -13.98 15.14 -7.48
N LYS A 26 -14.36 15.03 -6.20
CA LYS A 26 -13.41 14.77 -5.10
C LYS A 26 -12.75 13.39 -5.22
N ILE A 27 -13.54 12.35 -5.51
CA ILE A 27 -13.03 10.98 -5.73
C ILE A 27 -12.06 10.94 -6.90
N GLU A 28 -12.36 11.64 -8.00
CA GLU A 28 -11.50 11.68 -9.18
C GLU A 28 -10.17 12.40 -8.91
N ARG A 29 -10.21 13.56 -8.23
CA ARG A 29 -8.99 14.27 -7.80
C ARG A 29 -8.12 13.38 -6.91
N TYR A 30 -8.74 12.72 -5.94
CA TYR A 30 -8.04 11.79 -5.05
C TYR A 30 -7.41 10.62 -5.80
N LYS A 31 -8.11 10.01 -6.76
CA LYS A 31 -7.57 8.95 -7.62
C LYS A 31 -6.36 9.44 -8.42
N LYS A 32 -6.44 10.64 -9.02
CA LYS A 32 -5.33 11.26 -9.75
C LYS A 32 -4.11 11.53 -8.86
N GLU A 33 -4.33 11.99 -7.62
CA GLU A 33 -3.24 12.19 -6.67
C GLU A 33 -2.56 10.89 -6.26
N LEU A 34 -3.34 9.80 -6.07
CA LEU A 34 -2.78 8.48 -5.80
C LEU A 34 -1.98 7.94 -6.99
N GLU A 35 -2.47 8.12 -8.21
CA GLU A 35 -1.75 7.71 -9.43
C GLU A 35 -0.43 8.46 -9.55
N LYS A 36 -0.43 9.79 -9.35
CA LYS A 36 0.79 10.60 -9.35
C LYS A 36 1.79 10.19 -8.27
N LYS A 37 1.30 9.86 -7.07
CA LYS A 37 2.16 9.36 -5.98
C LYS A 37 2.78 8.00 -6.33
N LYS A 38 2.01 7.10 -6.95
CA LYS A 38 2.49 5.81 -7.45
C LYS A 38 3.55 6.01 -8.53
N GLU A 39 3.28 6.85 -9.54
CA GLU A 39 4.24 7.16 -10.61
C GLU A 39 5.53 7.75 -10.07
N LYS A 40 5.43 8.74 -9.18
CA LYS A 40 6.60 9.34 -8.54
C LYS A 40 7.40 8.30 -7.76
N TYR A 41 6.73 7.44 -6.99
CA TYR A 41 7.38 6.37 -6.24
C TYR A 41 8.12 5.38 -7.15
N VAL A 42 7.49 4.95 -8.24
CA VAL A 42 8.10 4.05 -9.23
C VAL A 42 9.30 4.73 -9.89
N SER A 43 9.15 5.98 -10.33
CA SER A 43 10.22 6.75 -10.97
C SER A 43 11.41 6.97 -10.03
N ASP A 44 11.17 7.44 -8.81
CA ASP A 44 12.22 7.66 -7.80
C ASP A 44 12.96 6.35 -7.49
N PHE A 45 12.24 5.22 -7.42
CA PHE A 45 12.85 3.92 -7.21
C PHE A 45 13.70 3.47 -8.41
N VAL A 46 13.15 3.49 -9.62
CA VAL A 46 13.85 3.04 -10.83
C VAL A 46 15.10 3.90 -11.08
N ASN A 47 15.04 5.20 -10.80
CA ASN A 47 16.20 6.10 -10.86
C ASN A 47 17.26 5.82 -9.79
N SER A 48 16.87 5.21 -8.66
CA SER A 48 17.82 4.79 -7.61
C SER A 48 18.56 3.48 -7.96
N LEU A 49 18.10 2.76 -8.99
CA LEU A 49 18.74 1.56 -9.48
C LEU A 49 19.86 1.90 -10.46
N ASN A 50 21.03 1.30 -10.26
CA ASN A 50 22.16 1.43 -11.17
C ASN A 50 22.04 0.36 -12.28
N VAL A 51 21.04 0.54 -13.13
CA VAL A 51 20.69 -0.35 -14.25
C VAL A 51 20.57 0.47 -15.53
N ASP A 52 20.64 -0.19 -16.67
CA ASP A 52 20.50 0.50 -17.96
C ASP A 52 19.06 0.98 -18.21
N ASP A 53 18.87 1.88 -19.18
CA ASP A 53 17.57 2.49 -19.44
C ASP A 53 16.51 1.48 -19.96
N PHE A 54 16.93 0.41 -20.64
CA PHE A 54 16.04 -0.65 -21.08
C PHE A 54 15.57 -1.50 -19.89
N GLN A 55 16.49 -1.86 -18.99
CA GLN A 55 16.18 -2.50 -17.72
C GLN A 55 15.27 -1.62 -16.86
N LYS A 56 15.51 -0.31 -16.80
CA LYS A 56 14.63 0.65 -16.10
C LYS A 56 13.20 0.61 -16.61
N GLU A 57 13.02 0.64 -17.93
CA GLU A 57 11.70 0.59 -18.55
C GLU A 57 10.96 -0.72 -18.21
N ILE A 58 11.65 -1.86 -18.32
CA ILE A 58 11.05 -3.16 -17.98
C ILE A 58 10.68 -3.22 -16.49
N ILE A 59 11.58 -2.78 -15.60
CA ILE A 59 11.31 -2.76 -14.15
C ILE A 59 10.13 -1.84 -13.84
N SER A 60 10.06 -0.67 -14.48
CA SER A 60 8.95 0.28 -14.35
C SER A 60 7.62 -0.38 -14.74
N GLN A 61 7.54 -0.97 -15.94
CA GLN A 61 6.35 -1.67 -16.42
C GLN A 61 5.93 -2.81 -15.47
N LYS A 62 6.91 -3.56 -14.96
CA LYS A 62 6.66 -4.64 -13.99
C LYS A 62 6.12 -4.14 -12.66
N LEU A 63 6.63 -3.04 -12.14
CA LEU A 63 6.12 -2.41 -10.92
C LEU A 63 4.70 -1.89 -11.11
N HIS A 64 4.41 -1.23 -12.24
CA HIS A 64 3.06 -0.79 -12.56
C HIS A 64 2.06 -1.96 -12.58
N SER A 65 2.40 -3.04 -13.29
CA SER A 65 1.59 -4.26 -13.33
C SER A 65 1.44 -4.92 -11.97
N TYR A 66 2.50 -4.94 -11.15
CA TYR A 66 2.46 -5.47 -9.78
C TYR A 66 1.47 -4.69 -8.91
N PHE A 67 1.55 -3.35 -8.92
CA PHE A 67 0.67 -2.52 -8.09
C PHE A 67 -0.80 -2.63 -8.51
N GLU A 68 -1.07 -2.80 -9.80
CA GLU A 68 -2.43 -3.06 -10.28
C GLU A 68 -2.95 -4.41 -9.81
N LYS A 69 -2.19 -5.50 -9.97
CA LYS A 69 -2.56 -6.83 -9.46
C LYS A 69 -2.78 -6.81 -7.95
N LYS A 70 -1.88 -6.16 -7.21
CA LYS A 70 -1.97 -6.00 -5.75
C LYS A 70 -3.23 -5.24 -5.35
N LYS A 71 -3.54 -4.14 -6.04
CA LYS A 71 -4.77 -3.37 -5.83
C LYS A 71 -6.00 -4.22 -6.09
N THR A 72 -6.02 -4.99 -7.19
CA THR A 72 -7.12 -5.91 -7.50
C THR A 72 -7.31 -6.95 -6.39
N LEU A 73 -6.25 -7.62 -5.95
CA LEU A 73 -6.32 -8.60 -4.85
C LEU A 73 -6.84 -8.00 -3.53
N LEU A 74 -6.46 -6.76 -3.23
CA LEU A 74 -6.92 -6.03 -2.05
C LEU A 74 -8.39 -5.62 -2.15
N MET A 75 -8.86 -5.30 -3.36
CA MET A 75 -10.24 -4.91 -3.63
C MET A 75 -11.20 -6.11 -3.74
N THR A 76 -10.70 -7.29 -4.11
CA THR A 76 -11.53 -8.50 -4.19
C THR A 76 -12.03 -8.90 -2.80
N GLU A 77 -13.33 -9.15 -2.71
CA GLU A 77 -13.99 -9.71 -1.53
C GLU A 77 -13.61 -11.18 -1.38
N MET A 78 -12.58 -11.45 -0.59
CA MET A 78 -12.09 -12.79 -0.27
C MET A 78 -11.72 -12.86 1.20
N LYS A 79 -11.65 -14.09 1.73
CA LYS A 79 -11.17 -14.33 3.09
C LYS A 79 -9.70 -13.88 3.20
N SER A 80 -9.34 -13.29 4.34
CA SER A 80 -8.02 -12.70 4.57
C SER A 80 -6.87 -13.65 4.26
N TYR A 81 -6.94 -14.90 4.73
CA TYR A 81 -5.89 -15.90 4.51
C TYR A 81 -5.65 -16.21 3.03
N LYS A 82 -6.71 -16.31 2.20
CA LYS A 82 -6.55 -16.53 0.76
C LYS A 82 -5.93 -15.33 0.07
N ARG A 83 -6.27 -14.12 0.53
CA ARG A 83 -5.69 -12.89 0.01
C ARG A 83 -4.20 -12.82 0.35
N GLU A 84 -3.83 -13.16 1.58
CA GLU A 84 -2.42 -13.20 2.02
C GLU A 84 -1.63 -14.21 1.18
N GLU A 85 -2.15 -15.42 0.99
CA GLU A 85 -1.52 -16.44 0.13
C GLU A 85 -1.34 -15.95 -1.32
N LEU A 86 -2.35 -15.29 -1.89
CA LEU A 86 -2.25 -14.73 -3.25
C LEU A 86 -1.28 -13.56 -3.34
N LEU A 87 -1.17 -12.74 -2.28
CA LEU A 87 -0.18 -11.65 -2.21
C LEU A 87 1.23 -12.21 -2.10
N GLU A 88 1.46 -13.23 -1.28
CA GLU A 88 2.76 -13.91 -1.18
C GLU A 88 3.16 -14.57 -2.50
N ASN A 89 2.22 -15.24 -3.16
CA ASN A 89 2.45 -15.81 -4.49
C ASN A 89 2.75 -14.74 -5.54
N LEU A 90 2.06 -13.60 -5.50
CA LEU A 90 2.34 -12.47 -6.38
C LEU A 90 3.75 -11.91 -6.14
N ASP A 91 4.15 -11.72 -4.88
CA ASP A 91 5.47 -11.24 -4.49
C ASP A 91 6.60 -12.20 -4.95
N ALA A 92 6.34 -13.51 -4.90
CA ALA A 92 7.31 -14.53 -5.26
C ALA A 92 7.48 -14.68 -6.79
N THR A 93 6.39 -14.57 -7.56
CA THR A 93 6.38 -14.98 -8.97
C THR A 93 6.49 -13.82 -9.95
N HIS A 94 5.99 -12.63 -9.62
CA HIS A 94 5.77 -11.56 -10.61
C HIS A 94 7.06 -10.95 -11.18
N PHE A 95 8.19 -11.13 -10.49
CA PHE A 95 9.51 -10.62 -10.89
C PHE A 95 10.50 -11.75 -11.23
N LEU A 96 10.06 -13.01 -11.32
CA LEU A 96 10.97 -14.12 -11.65
C LEU A 96 11.56 -13.99 -13.05
N ASP A 97 10.81 -13.42 -13.98
CA ASP A 97 11.21 -13.31 -15.38
C ASP A 97 12.29 -12.25 -15.62
N ILE A 98 12.38 -11.24 -14.76
CA ILE A 98 13.46 -10.24 -14.82
C ILE A 98 14.69 -10.66 -14.03
N LYS A 99 14.64 -11.78 -13.28
CA LYS A 99 15.72 -12.24 -12.41
C LYS A 99 17.02 -12.48 -13.17
N ASP A 100 16.91 -13.01 -14.39
CA ASP A 100 18.08 -13.30 -15.24
C ASP A 100 18.57 -12.07 -16.00
N MET A 101 17.76 -11.01 -16.04
CA MET A 101 18.08 -9.76 -16.75
C MET A 101 18.77 -8.73 -15.85
N VAL A 102 18.50 -8.75 -14.55
CA VAL A 102 19.04 -7.78 -13.59
C VAL A 102 20.02 -8.43 -12.63
N SER A 103 20.94 -7.64 -12.06
CA SER A 103 21.84 -8.15 -11.02
C SER A 103 21.08 -8.62 -9.78
N GLU A 104 21.64 -9.58 -9.05
CA GLU A 104 21.06 -10.08 -7.80
C GLU A 104 20.83 -8.95 -6.79
N ASP A 105 21.76 -7.99 -6.71
CA ASP A 105 21.64 -6.79 -5.87
C ASP A 105 20.40 -5.95 -6.22
N THR A 106 20.14 -5.76 -7.52
CA THR A 106 18.95 -5.05 -8.00
C THR A 106 17.69 -5.81 -7.63
N MET A 107 17.70 -7.13 -7.80
CA MET A 107 16.58 -7.98 -7.43
C MET A 107 16.28 -7.94 -5.91
N ILE A 108 17.32 -7.87 -5.08
CA ILE A 108 17.18 -7.68 -3.62
C ILE A 108 16.52 -6.33 -3.32
N LYS A 109 16.95 -5.24 -3.98
CA LYS A 109 16.33 -3.91 -3.82
C LYS A 109 14.86 -3.90 -4.22
N ILE A 110 14.52 -4.54 -5.33
CA ILE A 110 13.13 -4.72 -5.78
C ILE A 110 12.33 -5.44 -4.69
N LYS A 111 12.80 -6.59 -4.20
CA LYS A 111 12.13 -7.36 -3.13
C LYS A 111 11.98 -6.59 -1.82
N ASP A 112 13.00 -5.83 -1.41
CA ASP A 112 12.97 -5.05 -0.17
C ASP A 112 11.91 -3.95 -0.22
N ILE A 113 11.73 -3.29 -1.37
CA ILE A 113 10.68 -2.28 -1.56
C ILE A 113 9.28 -2.89 -1.59
N LEU A 114 9.10 -4.07 -2.19
CA LEU A 114 7.80 -4.74 -2.22
C LEU A 114 7.35 -5.18 -0.83
N LYS A 115 8.29 -5.68 -0.02
CA LYS A 115 8.02 -6.18 1.34
C LYS A 115 7.64 -5.08 2.31
N ASN A 116 8.04 -3.82 2.04
CA ASN A 116 7.72 -2.64 2.85
C ASN A 116 7.79 -2.91 4.37
N LYS A 117 8.72 -3.77 4.80
CA LYS A 117 9.13 -3.89 6.18
C LYS A 117 10.20 -2.83 6.33
N PRO A 118 9.92 -1.70 7.00
CA PRO A 118 11.03 -0.92 7.51
C PRO A 118 11.86 -1.90 8.33
N LYS A 119 13.06 -2.23 7.84
CA LYS A 119 14.11 -2.76 8.71
C LYS A 119 14.44 -1.59 9.63
N GLU A 120 13.57 -1.31 10.61
CA GLU A 120 13.94 -0.56 11.80
C GLU A 120 15.19 -1.28 12.29
N LYS A 121 16.31 -0.56 12.24
CA LYS A 121 17.58 -0.92 12.87
C LYS A 121 17.33 -1.21 14.35
N LYS A 122 16.85 -2.42 14.67
CA LYS A 122 16.59 -2.87 16.05
C LYS A 122 17.87 -3.07 16.85
N GLU A 123 19.04 -2.89 16.23
CA GLU A 123 20.33 -3.07 16.90
C GLU A 123 20.74 -1.90 17.81
N GLU A 124 20.32 -0.65 17.54
CA GLU A 124 20.76 0.48 18.38
C GLU A 124 20.04 0.57 19.73
N LYS A 125 18.78 0.12 19.82
CA LYS A 125 18.04 0.13 21.10
C LYS A 125 18.57 -0.89 22.11
N LYS A 126 19.22 -1.99 21.66
CA LYS A 126 19.82 -2.98 22.58
C LYS A 126 21.12 -2.49 23.22
N LYS A 127 21.92 -1.67 22.54
CA LYS A 127 23.17 -1.11 23.12
C LYS A 127 22.91 -0.06 24.20
N LYS A 128 21.86 0.77 24.08
CA LYS A 128 21.52 1.78 25.09
C LYS A 128 21.03 1.19 26.42
N LYS A 129 20.32 0.06 26.40
CA LYS A 129 19.86 -0.63 27.63
C LYS A 129 20.98 -1.35 28.39
N ARG A 130 22.08 -1.70 27.75
CA ARG A 130 23.23 -2.36 28.42
C ARG A 130 24.12 -1.36 29.16
N LYS A 131 24.24 -0.12 28.71
CA LYS A 131 25.04 0.91 29.40
C LYS A 131 24.40 1.35 30.73
N HIS A 132 23.07 1.46 30.80
CA HIS A 132 22.38 1.83 32.05
C HIS A 132 22.35 0.76 33.15
N LYS A 133 22.73 -0.49 32.85
CA LYS A 133 22.85 -1.55 33.86
C LYS A 133 24.26 -1.68 34.44
N ALA A 134 25.27 -1.08 33.81
CA ALA A 134 26.65 -1.11 34.29
C ALA A 134 26.97 0.05 35.26
N ASP A 135 26.12 1.08 35.32
CA ASP A 135 26.33 2.31 36.10
C ASP A 135 25.50 2.33 37.41
N LYS A 136 25.12 1.14 37.90
CA LYS A 136 24.32 0.94 39.12
C LYS A 136 24.94 -0.10 40.08
N ASN A 137 26.24 -0.37 39.93
CA ASN A 137 27.01 -1.15 40.88
C ASN A 137 28.10 -0.26 41.49
#